data_AF-A0A950WRI7-F1
#
_entry.id   AF-A0A950WRI7-F1
#
_cell.length_a   1.000
_cell.length_b   1.000
_cell.length_c   1.000
_cell.angle_alpha   90.00
_cell.angle_beta   90.00
_cell.angle_gamma   90.00
#
_symmetry.space_group_name_H-M   'P 1'
#
loop_
_entity.id
_entity.type
_entity.pdbx_description
1 polymer ?
#
loop_
_entity_poly.entity_id
_entity_poly.type
_entity_poly.pdbx_seq_one_letter_code
_entity_poly.pdbx_strand_id
1 'polypeptide(L)'
;MPSPIAALLLLGIANFAPIIATRLFGSWFAQPLDCGIVLPDRQRLFGASKTLRGIVTSVVVTGLAGPALDLSVWSAGAVAAVSMAGDLASSFTKRRLG
;
A
#
# COMPACT_ATOMS: atom_id res chain seq x y z
N MET A 1 5.55 18.76 14.88
CA MET A 1 4.86 17.51 14.52
C MET A 1 3.89 17.83 13.40
N PRO A 2 3.77 16.99 12.36
CA PRO A 2 2.80 17.24 11.29
C PRO A 2 1.40 17.34 11.89
N SER A 3 0.57 18.22 11.33
CA SER A 3 -0.81 18.35 11.80
C SER A 3 -1.53 17.00 11.63
N PRO A 4 -2.51 16.66 12.49
CA PRO A 4 -3.30 15.44 12.33
C PRO A 4 -3.93 15.34 10.94
N ILE A 5 -4.30 16.48 10.35
CA ILE A 5 -4.85 16.59 9.00
C ILE A 5 -3.82 16.16 7.95
N ALA A 6 -2.56 16.61 8.05
CA ALA A 6 -1.50 16.20 7.14
C ALA A 6 -1.25 14.68 7.18
N ALA A 7 -1.29 14.08 8.38
CA ALA A 7 -1.17 12.64 8.54
C ALA A 7 -2.33 11.88 7.88
N LEU A 8 -3.57 12.35 8.05
CA LEU A 8 -4.75 11.77 7.39
C LEU A 8 -4.70 11.91 5.87
N LEU A 9 -4.21 13.05 5.36
CA LEU A 9 -4.02 13.25 3.93
C LEU A 9 -2.98 12.29 3.35
N LEU A 10 -1.82 12.15 3.98
CA LEU A 10 -0.81 11.17 3.55
C LEU A 10 -1.32 9.74 3.62
N LEU A 11 -2.07 9.40 4.66
CA LEU A 11 -2.68 8.08 4.78
C LEU A 11 -3.70 7.85 3.65
N GLY A 12 -4.51 8.85 3.32
CA GLY A 12 -5.41 8.81 2.17
C GLY A 12 -4.64 8.56 0.87
N ILE A 13 -3.60 9.35 0.59
CA ILE A 13 -2.76 9.21 -0.61
C ILE A 13 -2.16 7.80 -0.68
N ALA A 14 -1.59 7.31 0.42
CA ALA A 14 -0.98 5.98 0.49
C ALA A 14 -1.97 4.85 0.15
N ASN A 15 -3.24 4.98 0.55
CA ASN A 15 -4.26 3.96 0.30
C ASN A 15 -4.94 4.09 -1.06
N PHE A 16 -5.10 5.30 -1.60
CA PHE A 16 -5.75 5.53 -2.90
C PHE A 16 -4.80 5.41 -4.09
N ALA A 17 -3.51 5.73 -3.93
CA ALA A 17 -2.53 5.64 -5.02
C ALA A 17 -2.47 4.26 -5.70
N PRO A 18 -2.47 3.10 -4.99
CA PRO A 18 -2.54 1.77 -5.61
C PRO A 18 -3.79 1.54 -6.49
N ILE A 19 -4.92 2.10 -6.09
CA ILE A 19 -6.20 1.97 -6.80
C ILE A 19 -6.14 2.75 -8.12
N ILE A 20 -5.65 3.99 -8.06
CA ILE A 20 -5.45 4.83 -9.24
C ILE A 20 -4.43 4.17 -10.18
N ALA A 21 -3.31 3.69 -9.65
CA ALA A 21 -2.30 2.95 -10.42
C ALA A 21 -2.91 1.74 -11.14
N THR A 22 -3.81 1.03 -10.47
CA THR A 22 -4.50 -0.12 -11.07
C THR A 22 -5.43 0.27 -12.21
N ARG A 23 -6.11 1.41 -12.11
CA ARG A 23 -6.96 1.92 -13.18
C ARG A 23 -6.15 2.46 -14.36
N LEU A 24 -5.00 3.09 -14.12
CA LEU A 24 -4.16 3.66 -15.17
C LEU A 24 -3.34 2.62 -15.92
N PHE A 25 -2.74 1.66 -15.20
CA PHE A 25 -1.84 0.67 -15.79
C PHE A 25 -2.55 -0.67 -16.11
N GLY A 26 -3.81 -0.84 -15.70
CA GLY A 26 -4.56 -2.07 -15.96
C GLY A 26 -3.83 -3.33 -15.48
N SER A 27 -3.57 -4.27 -16.39
CA SER A 27 -2.83 -5.51 -16.13
C SER A 27 -1.30 -5.36 -16.14
N TRP A 28 -0.78 -4.20 -16.55
CA TRP A 28 0.66 -3.98 -16.62
C TRP A 28 1.26 -3.95 -15.22
N PHE A 29 2.33 -4.73 -15.01
CA PHE A 29 3.01 -4.91 -13.72
C PHE A 29 2.08 -5.35 -12.57
N ALA A 30 0.99 -6.04 -12.88
CA ALA A 30 0.04 -6.56 -11.88
C ALA A 30 0.55 -7.82 -11.15
N GLN A 31 1.88 -7.99 -11.01
CA GLN A 31 2.44 -9.13 -10.32
C GLN A 31 2.01 -9.13 -8.86
N PRO A 32 1.37 -10.21 -8.38
CA PRO A 32 0.94 -10.30 -7.01
C PRO A 32 2.17 -10.36 -6.10
N LEU A 33 2.10 -9.65 -4.97
CA LEU A 33 3.19 -9.51 -4.02
C LEU A 33 3.58 -10.86 -3.39
N ASP A 34 2.59 -11.74 -3.21
CA ASP A 34 2.81 -13.08 -2.67
C ASP A 34 3.29 -14.09 -3.71
N CYS A 35 3.55 -13.69 -4.97
CA CYS A 35 3.92 -14.60 -6.06
C CYS A 35 2.98 -15.80 -6.24
N GLY A 36 1.72 -15.71 -5.76
CA GLY A 36 0.77 -16.82 -5.80
C GLY A 36 0.96 -17.87 -4.69
N ILE A 37 1.75 -17.59 -3.64
CA ILE A 37 1.95 -18.49 -2.51
C ILE A 37 0.59 -18.83 -1.85
N VAL A 38 0.33 -20.13 -1.75
CA VAL A 38 -0.80 -20.72 -1.04
C VAL A 38 -0.27 -21.41 0.21
N LEU A 39 -0.88 -21.11 1.37
CA LEU A 39 -0.51 -21.69 2.66
C LEU A 39 -1.27 -23.01 2.92
N PRO A 40 -0.89 -23.80 3.95
CA PRO A 40 -1.48 -25.13 4.21
C PRO A 40 -3.00 -25.15 4.43
N ASP A 41 -3.60 -24.01 4.80
CA ASP A 41 -5.05 -23.82 4.91
C ASP A 41 -5.74 -23.57 3.56
N ARG A 42 -5.05 -23.78 2.43
CA ARG A 42 -5.51 -23.57 1.05
C ARG A 42 -5.87 -22.13 0.70
N GLN A 43 -5.44 -21.16 1.51
CA GLN A 43 -5.62 -19.74 1.23
C GLN A 43 -4.32 -19.06 0.80
N ARG A 44 -4.42 -18.07 -0.10
CA ARG A 44 -3.28 -17.23 -0.50
C ARG A 44 -2.71 -16.45 0.68
N LEU A 45 -1.42 -16.12 0.65
CA LEU A 45 -0.76 -15.35 1.71
C LEU A 45 -1.39 -13.95 1.85
N PHE A 46 -1.44 -13.16 0.77
CA PHE A 46 -2.04 -11.82 0.75
C PHE A 46 -3.19 -11.69 -0.26
N GLY A 47 -3.23 -12.58 -1.27
CA GLY A 47 -4.25 -12.59 -2.32
C GLY A 47 -3.87 -11.77 -3.56
N ALA A 48 -4.62 -11.96 -4.64
CA ALA A 48 -4.33 -11.39 -5.96
C ALA A 48 -4.33 -9.84 -6.00
N SER A 49 -5.10 -9.20 -5.13
CA SER A 49 -5.27 -7.75 -5.13
C SER A 49 -4.06 -6.99 -4.56
N LYS A 50 -3.14 -7.66 -3.85
CA LYS A 50 -1.92 -7.04 -3.33
C LYS A 50 -0.81 -7.23 -4.34
N THR A 51 -0.40 -6.14 -5.00
CA THR A 51 0.59 -6.15 -6.08
C THR A 51 1.83 -5.36 -5.72
N LEU A 52 2.98 -5.73 -6.31
CA LEU A 52 4.22 -4.97 -6.14
C LEU A 52 4.07 -3.54 -6.65
N ARG A 53 3.43 -3.36 -7.82
CA ARG A 53 3.08 -2.04 -8.37
C ARG A 53 2.31 -1.19 -7.37
N GLY A 54 1.31 -1.77 -6.70
CA GLY A 54 0.51 -1.06 -5.70
C GLY A 54 1.38 -0.49 -4.58
N ILE A 55 2.25 -1.32 -4.00
CA ILE A 55 3.15 -0.90 -2.91
C ILE A 55 4.13 0.17 -3.38
N VAL A 56 4.80 -0.07 -4.52
CA VAL A 56 5.77 0.89 -5.07
C VAL A 56 5.09 2.22 -5.36
N THR A 57 3.91 2.21 -5.98
CA THR A 57 3.19 3.45 -6.31
C THR A 57 2.73 4.18 -5.05
N SER A 58 2.27 3.45 -4.03
CA SER A 58 1.91 4.03 -2.73
C SER A 58 3.08 4.76 -2.10
N VAL A 59 4.24 4.10 -1.98
CA VAL A 59 5.43 4.69 -1.35
C VAL A 59 5.97 5.88 -2.14
N VAL A 60 6.08 5.75 -3.47
CA VAL A 60 6.62 6.82 -4.33
C VAL A 60 5.69 8.04 -4.33
N VAL A 61 4.40 7.86 -4.59
CA VAL A 61 3.45 8.99 -4.68
C VAL A 61 3.30 9.69 -3.33
N THR A 62 3.21 8.92 -2.24
CA THR A 62 3.09 9.50 -0.89
C THR A 62 4.37 10.20 -0.46
N GLY A 63 5.54 9.60 -0.76
CA GLY A 63 6.84 10.23 -0.51
C GLY A 63 6.98 11.57 -1.23
N LEU A 64 6.60 11.62 -2.51
CA LEU A 64 6.62 12.86 -3.30
C LEU A 64 5.58 13.89 -2.85
N ALA A 65 4.47 13.46 -2.25
CA ALA A 65 3.48 14.36 -1.65
C ALA A 65 3.92 14.93 -0.29
N GLY A 66 4.88 14.29 0.38
CA GLY A 66 5.38 14.69 1.70
C GLY A 66 5.79 16.17 1.81
N PRO A 67 6.65 16.68 0.91
CA PRO A 67 7.10 18.07 0.96
C PRO A 67 5.97 19.10 0.87
N ALA A 68 4.85 18.78 0.20
CA ALA A 68 3.68 19.66 0.14
C ALA A 68 2.91 19.74 1.47
N LEU A 69 3.23 18.88 2.43
CA LEU A 69 2.63 18.78 3.77
C LEU A 69 3.67 18.98 4.88
N ASP A 70 4.77 19.69 4.59
CA ASP A 70 5.88 19.97 5.51
C ASP A 70 6.56 18.71 6.07
N LEU A 71 6.56 17.61 5.31
CA LEU A 71 7.22 16.36 5.63
C LEU A 71 8.35 16.08 4.64
N SER A 72 9.42 15.44 5.11
CA SER A 72 10.45 14.98 4.20
C SER A 72 9.92 13.83 3.33
N VAL A 73 10.50 13.66 2.15
CA VAL A 73 10.17 12.53 1.26
C VAL A 73 10.32 11.19 1.99
N TRP A 74 11.33 11.08 2.83
CA TRP A 74 11.59 9.89 3.63
C TRP A 74 10.53 9.64 4.70
N SER A 75 10.12 10.68 5.45
CA SER A 75 9.10 10.50 6.49
C SER A 75 7.74 10.17 5.90
N ALA A 76 7.34 10.82 4.80
CA ALA A 76 6.10 10.51 4.10
C ALA A 76 6.14 9.12 3.44
N GLY A 77 7.28 8.73 2.87
CA GLY A 77 7.50 7.37 2.35
C GLY A 77 7.42 6.31 3.45
N ALA A 78 7.95 6.58 4.64
CA ALA A 78 7.84 5.68 5.79
C ALA A 78 6.39 5.53 6.26
N VAL A 79 5.61 6.62 6.29
CA VAL A 79 4.16 6.57 6.59
C VAL A 79 3.44 5.66 5.59
N ALA A 80 3.73 5.79 4.29
CA ALA A 80 3.16 4.92 3.27
C ALA A 80 3.54 3.45 3.48
N ALA A 81 4.82 3.17 3.77
CA ALA A 81 5.30 1.81 4.01
C ALA A 81 4.60 1.15 5.21
N VAL A 82 4.45 1.89 6.32
CA VAL A 82 3.72 1.40 7.51
C VAL A 82 2.24 1.19 7.20
N SER A 83 1.61 2.10 6.45
CA SER A 83 0.22 1.93 6.00
C SER A 83 0.04 0.67 5.15
N MET A 84 0.95 0.42 4.19
CA MET A 84 0.90 -0.77 3.34
C MET A 84 1.18 -2.04 4.14
N ALA A 85 2.08 -2.00 5.12
CA ALA A 85 2.29 -3.13 6.03
C ALA A 85 1.03 -3.46 6.84
N GLY A 86 0.31 -2.45 7.34
CA GLY A 86 -0.96 -2.64 8.04
C GLY A 86 -2.05 -3.22 7.13
N ASP A 87 -2.13 -2.76 5.88
CA ASP A 87 -3.06 -3.27 4.88
C ASP A 87 -2.76 -4.74 4.48
N LEU A 88 -1.49 -5.11 4.37
CA LEU A 88 -1.04 -6.49 4.18
C LEU A 88 -1.37 -7.36 5.39
N ALA A 89 -1.10 -6.88 6.60
CA ALA A 89 -1.43 -7.58 7.84
C ALA A 89 -2.95 -7.81 7.95
N SER A 90 -3.77 -6.79 7.67
CA SER A 90 -5.23 -6.92 7.64
C SER A 90 -5.68 -7.96 6.61
N SER A 91 -5.08 -7.95 5.42
CA SER A 91 -5.39 -8.90 4.34
C SER A 91 -4.99 -10.33 4.68
N PHE A 92 -3.87 -10.51 5.37
CA PHE A 92 -3.45 -11.79 5.91
C PHE A 92 -4.44 -12.28 6.98
N THR A 93 -4.73 -11.45 7.99
CA THR A 93 -5.62 -11.81 9.10
C THR A 93 -7.01 -12.19 8.63
N LYS A 94 -7.61 -11.42 7.70
CA LYS A 94 -8.91 -11.77 7.10
C LYS A 94 -8.92 -13.17 6.49
N ARG A 95 -7.83 -13.58 5.82
CA ARG A 95 -7.72 -14.92 5.21
C ARG A 95 -7.54 -16.02 6.25
N ARG A 96 -6.88 -15.74 7.38
CA ARG A 96 -6.70 -16.74 8.45
C ARG A 96 -7.93 -16.94 9.31
N LEU A 97 -8.75 -15.90 9.47
CA LEU A 97 -9.87 -15.92 10.41
C LEU A 97 -11.25 -16.05 9.76
N GLY A 98 -11.36 -15.84 8.44
CA GLY A 98 -12.64 -15.87 7.71
C GLY A 98 -13.28 -14.49 7.64
#